data_AF-A0A842L2Q2-F1
#
_entry.id   AF-A0A842L2Q2-F1
#
_cell.length_a   1.000
_cell.length_b   1.000
_cell.length_c   1.000
_cell.angle_alpha   90.00
_cell.angle_beta   90.00
_cell.angle_gamma   90.00
#
_symmetry.space_group_name_H-M   'P 1'
#
loop_
_entity.id
_entity.type
_entity.pdbx_description
1 polymer ?
#
loop_
_entity_poly.entity_id
_entity_poly.type
_entity_poly.pdbx_seq_one_letter_code
_entity_poly.pdbx_strand_id
1 'polypeptide(L)'
;MVLLLSLALVLNISNVSAANGNNSTTLNQQVTSQVNSQITYTPNEVNDAASRVKNFYETNKRLPNYVTIKNTQVTMPQFLNLLTTDLIQTNQGSKAPIPLKNVGEPLKPTGATKGGTLTKTEYINVAQTIKNMIDATGKAPDNANSPIGQIKYETLIYTFSKIMNFHKTKGRLPNYVTVPSNGGNGGSGTTNFGKGQLNGLQGIEGLQILAAYINKNLNHQYGAATTAEGVERTGLGDCWGLSAWAAKVLYDNGYTVRIVQGASVEASNHRWVQVLINGNWINFDPSLVTRKYGGQPYYHTCASVSKIIATYT
;
A
#
# COMPACT_ATOMS: atom_id res chain seq x y z
N MET A 1 -14.20 -33.16 -78.75
CA MET A 1 -14.85 -33.45 -77.47
C MET A 1 -15.17 -32.11 -76.81
N VAL A 2 -16.46 -31.79 -76.70
CA VAL A 2 -17.09 -30.63 -76.01
C VAL A 2 -16.60 -29.24 -76.46
N LEU A 3 -17.24 -28.49 -77.37
CA LEU A 3 -18.63 -28.03 -77.46
C LEU A 3 -19.01 -26.98 -76.37
N LEU A 4 -18.97 -25.69 -76.79
CA LEU A 4 -19.92 -24.60 -76.45
C LEU A 4 -19.82 -23.96 -75.05
N LEU A 5 -20.18 -22.69 -74.82
CA LEU A 5 -21.11 -21.79 -75.52
C LEU A 5 -20.78 -20.32 -75.14
N SER A 6 -20.73 -19.42 -76.14
CA SER A 6 -21.26 -18.04 -76.24
C SER A 6 -21.45 -17.17 -74.97
N LEU A 7 -21.34 -15.84 -75.00
CA LEU A 7 -22.08 -14.92 -75.88
C LEU A 7 -21.54 -13.49 -75.70
N ALA A 8 -21.27 -12.79 -76.80
CA ALA A 8 -20.90 -11.38 -76.80
C ALA A 8 -22.15 -10.48 -76.72
N LEU A 9 -22.03 -9.31 -76.09
CA LEU A 9 -22.87 -8.16 -76.44
C LEU A 9 -22.08 -6.85 -76.29
N VAL A 10 -21.83 -6.22 -77.44
CA VAL A 10 -21.32 -4.85 -77.55
C VAL A 10 -22.53 -3.95 -77.77
N LEU A 11 -22.68 -2.89 -76.97
CA LEU A 11 -23.48 -1.73 -77.34
C LEU A 11 -22.74 -0.44 -76.98
N ASN A 12 -22.38 0.27 -78.04
CA ASN A 12 -21.89 1.64 -78.07
C ASN A 12 -23.12 2.57 -77.92
N ILE A 13 -23.07 3.56 -77.04
CA ILE A 13 -24.01 4.69 -77.05
C ILE A 13 -23.26 6.01 -76.98
N SER A 14 -23.72 6.91 -77.84
CA SER A 14 -23.08 8.12 -78.32
C SER A 14 -23.49 9.37 -77.52
N ASN A 15 -22.65 10.41 -77.65
CA ASN A 15 -23.00 11.82 -77.77
C ASN A 15 -23.31 12.72 -76.54
N VAL A 16 -22.41 13.71 -76.40
CA VAL A 16 -22.63 15.18 -76.46
C VAL A 16 -22.92 15.97 -75.15
N SER A 17 -21.99 16.90 -74.90
CA SER A 17 -21.96 18.20 -74.17
C SER A 17 -23.30 18.99 -74.12
N ALA A 18 -23.63 19.95 -73.26
CA ALA A 18 -22.94 20.79 -72.27
C ALA A 18 -24.01 21.42 -71.35
N ALA A 19 -23.69 21.76 -70.09
CA ALA A 19 -24.31 22.89 -69.39
C ALA A 19 -23.44 23.36 -68.20
N ASN A 20 -23.14 24.65 -68.23
CA ASN A 20 -22.26 25.44 -67.38
C ASN A 20 -22.94 25.87 -66.06
N GLY A 21 -22.21 25.87 -64.93
CA GLY A 21 -22.73 26.30 -63.63
C GLY A 21 -21.75 26.16 -62.44
N ASN A 22 -20.65 26.92 -62.48
CA ASN A 22 -19.85 27.49 -61.37
C ASN A 22 -19.70 26.75 -60.01
N ASN A 23 -18.50 26.18 -59.83
CA ASN A 23 -17.52 26.40 -58.75
C ASN A 23 -17.88 26.09 -57.27
N SER A 24 -17.35 24.96 -56.77
CA SER A 24 -16.78 24.88 -55.40
C SER A 24 -15.81 23.71 -55.28
N THR A 25 -14.52 24.07 -55.23
CA THR A 25 -13.40 23.41 -54.52
C THR A 25 -13.53 21.92 -54.22
N THR A 26 -12.81 21.13 -55.01
CA THR A 26 -12.30 19.80 -54.66
C THR A 26 -11.43 19.87 -53.41
N LEU A 27 -11.98 19.47 -52.26
CA LEU A 27 -11.18 19.00 -51.13
C LEU A 27 -11.04 17.47 -51.26
N ASN A 28 -9.84 17.08 -51.66
CA ASN A 28 -9.36 15.71 -51.66
C ASN A 28 -9.32 15.21 -50.21
N GLN A 29 -10.41 14.58 -49.75
CA GLN A 29 -10.45 13.97 -48.42
C GLN A 29 -9.79 12.60 -48.51
N GLN A 30 -8.46 12.62 -48.42
CA GLN A 30 -7.66 11.45 -48.12
C GLN A 30 -8.04 11.00 -46.71
N VAL A 31 -8.92 10.00 -46.64
CA VAL A 31 -9.33 9.35 -45.38
C VAL A 31 -8.09 8.64 -44.81
N THR A 32 -7.35 9.31 -43.96
CA THR A 32 -6.42 8.66 -43.04
C THR A 32 -7.23 8.05 -41.91
N SER A 33 -7.50 6.76 -42.00
CA SER A 33 -8.01 5.96 -40.89
C SER A 33 -7.00 6.01 -39.74
N GLN A 34 -7.20 6.92 -38.79
CA GLN A 34 -6.47 6.92 -37.53
C GLN A 34 -6.90 5.68 -36.72
N VAL A 35 -6.06 4.65 -36.74
CA VAL A 35 -6.14 3.58 -35.74
C VAL A 35 -5.71 4.22 -34.42
N ASN A 36 -6.69 4.66 -33.62
CA ASN A 36 -6.43 5.14 -32.27
C ASN A 36 -6.08 3.93 -31.39
N SER A 37 -4.85 3.44 -31.46
CA SER A 37 -4.38 2.32 -30.65
C SER A 37 -4.40 2.71 -29.17
N GLN A 38 -5.37 2.17 -28.43
CA GLN A 38 -5.47 2.38 -26.99
C GLN A 38 -4.19 1.87 -26.29
N ILE A 39 -3.53 2.75 -25.53
CA ILE A 39 -2.34 2.40 -24.75
C ILE A 39 -2.72 1.31 -23.73
N THR A 40 -1.92 0.25 -23.67
CA THR A 40 -2.06 -0.82 -22.68
C THR A 40 -0.73 -1.08 -21.97
N TYR A 41 -0.81 -1.58 -20.74
CA TYR A 41 0.34 -1.96 -19.93
C TYR A 41 0.23 -3.41 -19.49
N THR A 42 1.35 -4.11 -19.44
CA THR A 42 1.38 -5.45 -18.84
C THR A 42 1.31 -5.36 -17.31
N PRO A 43 0.82 -6.40 -16.61
CA PRO A 43 0.89 -6.46 -15.14
C PRO A 43 2.29 -6.17 -14.59
N ASN A 44 3.34 -6.66 -15.25
CA ASN A 44 4.72 -6.40 -14.82
C ASN A 44 5.09 -4.92 -14.88
N GLU A 45 4.66 -4.21 -15.92
CA GLU A 45 4.90 -2.76 -16.06
C GLU A 45 4.18 -1.95 -14.97
N VAL A 46 2.95 -2.36 -14.62
CA VAL A 46 2.17 -1.75 -13.53
C VAL A 46 2.80 -2.05 -12.18
N ASN A 47 3.24 -3.29 -11.93
CA ASN A 47 3.93 -3.71 -10.71
C ASN A 47 5.28 -3.00 -10.49
N ASP A 48 6.03 -2.74 -11.57
CA ASP A 48 7.25 -1.94 -11.52
C ASP A 48 6.96 -0.48 -11.16
N ALA A 49 5.92 0.11 -11.75
CA ALA A 49 5.46 1.44 -11.39
C ALA A 49 4.99 1.52 -9.93
N ALA A 50 4.28 0.48 -9.45
CA ALA A 50 3.83 0.36 -8.07
C ALA A 50 4.99 0.38 -7.07
N SER A 51 6.07 -0.33 -7.41
CA SER A 51 7.31 -0.33 -6.62
C SER A 51 7.88 1.09 -6.48
N ARG A 52 7.92 1.87 -7.58
CA ARG A 52 8.41 3.25 -7.58
C ARG A 52 7.50 4.19 -6.78
N VAL A 53 6.19 4.11 -6.95
CA VAL A 53 5.22 4.96 -6.23
C VAL A 53 5.23 4.66 -4.72
N LYS A 54 5.28 3.38 -4.33
CA LYS A 54 5.48 2.97 -2.92
C LYS A 54 6.72 3.64 -2.34
N ASN A 55 7.88 3.47 -2.98
CA ASN A 55 9.14 4.00 -2.46
C ASN A 55 9.16 5.54 -2.41
N PHE A 56 8.55 6.20 -3.41
CA PHE A 56 8.38 7.65 -3.40
C PHE A 56 7.53 8.10 -2.21
N TYR A 57 6.40 7.45 -1.97
CA TYR A 57 5.52 7.77 -0.85
C TYR A 57 6.21 7.53 0.50
N GLU A 58 6.92 6.41 0.66
CA GLU A 58 7.65 6.11 1.89
C GLU A 58 8.73 7.15 2.21
N THR A 59 9.38 7.69 1.18
CA THR A 59 10.42 8.70 1.30
C THR A 59 9.86 10.11 1.52
N ASN A 60 8.86 10.50 0.73
CA ASN A 60 8.38 11.89 0.65
C ASN A 60 7.10 12.15 1.45
N LYS A 61 6.46 11.10 1.97
CA LYS A 61 5.17 11.15 2.70
C LYS A 61 4.04 11.82 1.91
N ARG A 62 4.12 11.77 0.59
CA ARG A 62 3.11 12.26 -0.37
C ARG A 62 3.18 11.45 -1.65
N LEU A 63 2.10 11.46 -2.44
CA LEU A 63 2.13 10.88 -3.78
C LEU A 63 2.99 11.72 -4.74
N PRO A 64 3.59 11.09 -5.77
CA PRO A 64 4.15 11.84 -6.89
C PRO A 64 3.01 12.41 -7.74
N ASN A 65 3.29 13.42 -8.56
CA ASN A 65 2.27 14.00 -9.46
C ASN A 65 1.85 13.00 -10.55
N TYR A 66 2.79 12.17 -11.00
CA TYR A 66 2.58 11.11 -11.98
C TYR A 66 3.63 10.01 -11.77
N VAL A 67 3.42 8.86 -12.39
CA VAL A 67 4.42 7.81 -12.55
C VAL A 67 4.65 7.56 -14.03
N THR A 68 5.92 7.48 -14.43
CA THR A 68 6.26 7.13 -15.81
C THR A 68 6.19 5.62 -15.98
N ILE A 69 5.43 5.16 -16.98
CA ILE A 69 5.38 3.78 -17.45
C ILE A 69 5.75 3.80 -18.93
N LYS A 70 6.85 3.14 -19.29
CA LYS A 70 7.51 3.32 -20.61
C LYS A 70 7.81 4.80 -20.86
N ASN A 71 7.22 5.38 -21.91
CA ASN A 71 7.45 6.77 -22.32
C ASN A 71 6.24 7.68 -21.99
N THR A 72 5.30 7.20 -21.19
CA THR A 72 4.05 7.90 -20.88
C THR A 72 4.00 8.29 -19.42
N GLN A 73 3.67 9.55 -19.14
CA GLN A 73 3.33 10.01 -17.78
C GLN A 73 1.90 9.59 -17.46
N VAL A 74 1.75 8.73 -16.45
CA VAL A 74 0.45 8.24 -15.97
C VAL A 74 0.11 8.99 -14.69
N THR A 75 -1.03 9.69 -14.68
CA THR A 75 -1.47 10.45 -13.50
C THR A 75 -1.87 9.52 -12.37
N MET A 76 -1.91 10.03 -11.13
CA MET A 76 -2.29 9.21 -9.97
C MET A 76 -3.72 8.62 -10.06
N PRO A 77 -4.75 9.32 -10.59
CA PRO A 77 -6.07 8.72 -10.79
C PRO A 77 -6.06 7.57 -11.81
N GLN A 78 -5.34 7.76 -12.92
CA GLN A 78 -5.16 6.72 -13.93
C GLN A 78 -4.41 5.52 -13.34
N PHE A 79 -3.39 5.79 -12.52
CA PHE A 79 -2.59 4.78 -11.87
C PHE A 79 -3.39 3.99 -10.82
N LEU A 80 -4.29 4.64 -10.07
CA LEU A 80 -5.22 3.95 -9.17
C LEU A 80 -6.08 2.93 -9.93
N ASN A 81 -6.59 3.29 -11.11
CA ASN A 81 -7.34 2.36 -11.96
C ASN A 81 -6.48 1.19 -12.47
N LEU A 82 -5.22 1.44 -12.86
CA LEU A 82 -4.29 0.38 -13.26
C LEU A 82 -4.03 -0.58 -12.09
N LEU A 83 -3.73 -0.06 -10.90
CA LEU A 83 -3.47 -0.84 -9.70
C LEU A 83 -4.66 -1.73 -9.30
N THR A 84 -5.88 -1.18 -9.26
CA THR A 84 -7.07 -1.96 -8.88
C THR A 84 -7.39 -3.02 -9.93
N THR A 85 -7.23 -2.69 -11.21
CA THR A 85 -7.45 -3.66 -12.30
C THR A 85 -6.41 -4.78 -12.27
N ASP A 86 -5.12 -4.46 -12.09
CA ASP A 86 -4.04 -5.43 -11.98
C ASP A 86 -4.25 -6.36 -10.78
N LEU A 87 -4.62 -5.79 -9.63
CA LEU A 87 -4.91 -6.56 -8.43
C LEU A 87 -6.06 -7.56 -8.62
N ILE A 88 -7.16 -7.13 -9.24
CA ILE A 88 -8.32 -7.99 -9.51
C ILE A 88 -7.96 -9.10 -10.50
N GLN A 89 -7.26 -8.75 -11.59
CA GLN A 89 -6.78 -9.73 -12.58
C GLN A 89 -5.82 -10.75 -11.98
N THR A 90 -4.85 -10.27 -11.18
CA THR A 90 -3.90 -11.11 -10.45
C THR A 90 -4.63 -12.09 -9.52
N ASN A 91 -5.68 -11.64 -8.82
CA ASN A 91 -6.48 -12.52 -7.95
C ASN A 91 -7.25 -13.59 -8.74
N GLN A 92 -7.59 -13.31 -10.00
CA GLN A 92 -8.25 -14.24 -10.93
C GLN A 92 -7.25 -15.10 -11.74
N GLY A 93 -5.94 -14.91 -11.56
CA GLY A 93 -4.91 -15.60 -12.33
C GLY A 93 -4.73 -15.09 -13.77
N SER A 94 -5.31 -13.94 -14.12
CA SER A 94 -5.20 -13.32 -15.44
C SER A 94 -3.91 -12.52 -15.59
N LYS A 95 -3.32 -12.54 -16.79
CA LYS A 95 -2.13 -11.76 -17.17
C LYS A 95 -2.42 -10.81 -18.35
N ALA A 96 -3.69 -10.54 -18.61
CA ALA A 96 -4.11 -9.72 -19.74
C ALA A 96 -3.51 -8.29 -19.64
N PRO A 97 -3.11 -7.68 -20.76
CA PRO A 97 -2.76 -6.26 -20.76
C PRO A 97 -3.90 -5.39 -20.27
N ILE A 98 -3.58 -4.36 -19.50
CA ILE A 98 -4.53 -3.45 -18.87
C ILE A 98 -4.56 -2.16 -19.69
N PRO A 99 -5.73 -1.78 -20.25
CA PRO A 99 -5.85 -0.53 -20.97
C PRO A 99 -5.72 0.68 -20.05
N LEU A 100 -4.96 1.68 -20.48
CA LEU A 100 -4.93 2.98 -19.84
C LEU A 100 -6.27 3.68 -20.11
N LYS A 101 -7.01 3.95 -19.04
CA LYS A 101 -8.24 4.75 -19.09
C LYS A 101 -7.91 6.19 -18.78
N ASN A 102 -8.66 7.12 -19.38
CA ASN A 102 -8.70 8.47 -18.88
C ASN A 102 -9.51 8.48 -17.57
N VAL A 103 -8.92 9.00 -16.49
CA VAL A 103 -9.55 9.04 -15.16
C VAL A 103 -9.37 10.44 -14.60
N GLY A 104 -10.47 11.11 -14.30
CA GLY A 104 -10.47 12.44 -13.70
C GLY A 104 -10.06 12.42 -12.23
N GLU A 105 -9.54 13.56 -11.78
CA GLU A 105 -9.17 13.80 -10.38
C GLU A 105 -10.38 13.66 -9.43
N PRO A 106 -10.16 13.24 -8.17
CA PRO A 106 -11.17 13.31 -7.12
C PRO A 106 -11.58 14.78 -6.88
N LEU A 107 -12.81 15.01 -6.41
CA LEU A 107 -13.34 16.37 -6.25
C LEU A 107 -12.68 17.07 -5.06
N LYS A 108 -12.72 16.45 -3.87
CA LYS A 108 -12.12 16.94 -2.63
C LYS A 108 -11.94 15.78 -1.63
N PRO A 109 -10.79 15.11 -1.59
CA PRO A 109 -10.48 14.13 -0.56
C PRO A 109 -10.33 14.81 0.82
N THR A 110 -11.43 14.95 1.56
CA THR A 110 -11.44 15.46 2.95
C THR A 110 -11.58 14.31 3.97
N GLY A 111 -11.21 14.54 5.23
CA GLY A 111 -11.41 13.59 6.34
C GLY A 111 -10.12 13.00 6.90
N ALA A 112 -10.18 11.80 7.49
CA ALA A 112 -9.06 11.07 8.09
C ALA A 112 -9.02 9.64 7.57
N THR A 113 -7.85 9.08 7.28
CA THR A 113 -7.71 7.60 7.26
C THR A 113 -7.36 7.13 8.66
N LYS A 114 -8.21 6.31 9.28
CA LYS A 114 -7.95 5.77 10.63
C LYS A 114 -6.78 4.77 10.65
N GLY A 115 -6.47 4.16 9.52
CA GLY A 115 -5.46 3.10 9.41
C GLY A 115 -5.96 1.78 10.01
N GLY A 116 -5.23 0.69 9.74
CA GLY A 116 -5.69 -0.65 10.13
C GLY A 116 -5.14 -1.73 9.20
N THR A 117 -5.53 -2.98 9.45
CA THR A 117 -5.19 -4.11 8.58
C THR A 117 -6.41 -4.54 7.78
N LEU A 118 -6.23 -4.75 6.49
CA LEU A 118 -7.19 -5.40 5.61
C LEU A 118 -6.68 -6.79 5.26
N THR A 119 -7.51 -7.80 5.42
CA THR A 119 -7.30 -9.14 4.87
C THR A 119 -7.35 -9.13 3.35
N LYS A 120 -6.88 -10.21 2.73
CA LYS A 120 -6.95 -10.40 1.27
C LYS A 120 -8.33 -10.15 0.70
N THR A 121 -9.35 -10.78 1.27
CA THR A 121 -10.73 -10.62 0.79
C THR A 121 -11.17 -9.16 0.86
N GLU A 122 -10.83 -8.45 1.94
CA GLU A 122 -11.27 -7.08 2.15
C GLU A 122 -10.60 -6.09 1.20
N TYR A 123 -9.27 -6.16 1.02
CA TYR A 123 -8.61 -5.24 0.09
C TYR A 123 -9.00 -5.53 -1.38
N ILE A 124 -9.33 -6.79 -1.73
CA ILE A 124 -9.88 -7.13 -3.05
C ILE A 124 -11.25 -6.50 -3.24
N ASN A 125 -12.12 -6.56 -2.22
CA ASN A 125 -13.43 -5.93 -2.27
C ASN A 125 -13.31 -4.41 -2.42
N VAL A 126 -12.41 -3.77 -1.67
CA VAL A 126 -12.14 -2.32 -1.80
C VAL A 126 -11.67 -1.99 -3.23
N ALA A 127 -10.77 -2.78 -3.81
CA ALA A 127 -10.31 -2.58 -5.19
C ALA A 127 -11.46 -2.71 -6.20
N GLN A 128 -12.36 -3.68 -6.02
CA GLN A 128 -13.54 -3.86 -6.88
C GLN A 128 -14.49 -2.68 -6.79
N THR A 129 -14.78 -2.18 -5.58
CA THR A 129 -15.63 -0.99 -5.39
C THR A 129 -15.04 0.23 -6.09
N ILE A 130 -13.73 0.48 -5.93
CA ILE A 130 -13.05 1.60 -6.58
C ILE A 130 -13.09 1.47 -8.10
N LYS A 131 -12.78 0.29 -8.64
CA LYS A 131 -12.83 0.05 -10.08
C LYS A 131 -14.25 0.30 -10.62
N ASN A 132 -15.28 -0.19 -9.94
CA ASN A 132 -16.67 0.04 -10.34
C ASN A 132 -17.04 1.52 -10.32
N MET A 133 -16.58 2.29 -9.32
CA MET A 133 -16.81 3.74 -9.25
C MET A 133 -16.11 4.48 -10.39
N ILE A 134 -14.86 4.13 -10.71
CA ILE A 134 -14.13 4.71 -11.83
C ILE A 134 -14.80 4.37 -13.16
N ASP A 135 -15.23 3.12 -13.33
CA ASP A 135 -15.94 2.68 -14.53
C ASP A 135 -17.28 3.41 -14.72
N ALA A 136 -18.00 3.70 -13.62
CA ALA A 136 -19.29 4.38 -13.66
C ALA A 136 -19.18 5.90 -13.85
N THR A 137 -18.16 6.54 -13.25
CA THR A 137 -18.09 8.02 -13.16
C THR A 137 -16.98 8.63 -14.00
N GLY A 138 -16.02 7.82 -14.47
CA GLY A 138 -14.79 8.29 -15.11
C GLY A 138 -13.85 9.04 -14.17
N LYS A 139 -14.07 9.01 -12.85
CA LYS A 139 -13.29 9.76 -11.85
C LYS A 139 -12.80 8.85 -10.73
N ALA A 140 -11.63 9.16 -10.18
CA ALA A 140 -11.16 8.52 -8.97
C ALA A 140 -11.99 8.97 -7.75
N PRO A 141 -12.24 8.10 -6.76
CA PRO A 141 -13.00 8.46 -5.58
C PRO A 141 -12.18 9.32 -4.61
N ASP A 142 -12.84 10.20 -3.87
CA ASP A 142 -12.24 10.97 -2.77
C ASP A 142 -11.74 10.04 -1.63
N ASN A 143 -12.51 8.98 -1.37
CA ASN A 143 -12.23 7.95 -0.38
C ASN A 143 -12.97 6.65 -0.75
N ALA A 144 -12.56 5.54 -0.14
CA ALA A 144 -13.29 4.28 -0.24
C ALA A 144 -13.63 3.73 1.15
N ASN A 145 -14.83 3.18 1.29
CA ASN A 145 -15.26 2.49 2.49
C ASN A 145 -14.55 1.14 2.60
N SER A 146 -14.19 0.77 3.83
CA SER A 146 -13.60 -0.52 4.17
C SER A 146 -13.97 -0.92 5.60
N PRO A 147 -13.72 -2.17 6.02
CA PRO A 147 -13.95 -2.61 7.40
C PRO A 147 -13.19 -1.80 8.45
N ILE A 148 -12.06 -1.18 8.09
CA ILE A 148 -11.28 -0.29 8.98
C ILE A 148 -11.72 1.19 8.89
N GLY A 149 -12.85 1.46 8.22
CA GLY A 149 -13.39 2.78 7.96
C GLY A 149 -13.02 3.33 6.59
N GLN A 150 -13.14 4.64 6.42
CA GLN A 150 -12.82 5.31 5.16
C GLN A 150 -11.31 5.44 4.96
N ILE A 151 -10.87 5.09 3.75
CA ILE A 151 -9.48 5.22 3.32
C ILE A 151 -9.43 6.29 2.24
N LYS A 152 -8.59 7.30 2.45
CA LYS A 152 -8.44 8.40 1.49
C LYS A 152 -7.78 7.96 0.20
N TYR A 153 -8.10 8.68 -0.86
CA TYR A 153 -7.50 8.56 -2.18
C TYR A 153 -5.98 8.33 -2.17
N GLU A 154 -5.20 9.17 -1.48
CA GLU A 154 -3.74 9.06 -1.47
C GLU A 154 -3.27 7.76 -0.80
N THR A 155 -3.94 7.41 0.30
CA THR A 155 -3.67 6.20 1.06
C THR A 155 -4.05 4.95 0.27
N LEU A 156 -5.11 5.00 -0.55
CA LEU A 156 -5.50 3.90 -1.43
C LEU A 156 -4.40 3.59 -2.44
N ILE A 157 -3.88 4.60 -3.13
CA ILE A 157 -2.80 4.42 -4.13
C ILE A 157 -1.56 3.83 -3.47
N TYR A 158 -1.16 4.36 -2.30
CA TYR A 158 -0.03 3.81 -1.56
C TYR A 158 -0.27 2.35 -1.15
N THR A 159 -1.46 2.03 -0.61
CA THR A 159 -1.80 0.69 -0.14
C THR A 159 -1.78 -0.33 -1.28
N PHE A 160 -2.41 -0.01 -2.41
CA PHE A 160 -2.39 -0.90 -3.58
C PHE A 160 -0.98 -0.99 -4.20
N SER A 161 -0.20 0.09 -4.17
CA SER A 161 1.21 0.04 -4.58
C SER A 161 2.03 -0.91 -3.70
N LYS A 162 1.79 -0.91 -2.38
CA LYS A 162 2.42 -1.84 -1.42
C LYS A 162 2.02 -3.29 -1.72
N ILE A 163 0.74 -3.56 -2.00
CA ILE A 163 0.25 -4.90 -2.37
C ILE A 163 0.92 -5.40 -3.65
N MET A 164 0.93 -4.58 -4.70
CA MET A 164 1.46 -4.97 -6.01
C MET A 164 2.99 -5.15 -5.99
N ASN A 165 3.71 -4.33 -5.21
CA ASN A 165 5.14 -4.55 -4.94
C ASN A 165 5.39 -5.86 -4.16
N PHE A 166 4.55 -6.20 -3.18
CA PHE A 166 4.64 -7.49 -2.50
C PHE A 166 4.43 -8.66 -3.48
N HIS A 167 3.40 -8.57 -4.32
CA HIS A 167 3.13 -9.56 -5.35
C HIS A 167 4.33 -9.78 -6.28
N LYS A 168 4.90 -8.69 -6.81
CA LYS A 168 6.09 -8.72 -7.65
C LYS A 168 7.26 -9.45 -6.98
N THR A 169 7.51 -9.18 -5.70
CA THR A 169 8.68 -9.69 -4.97
C THR A 169 8.49 -11.10 -4.40
N LYS A 170 7.25 -11.52 -4.14
CA LYS A 170 6.93 -12.79 -3.48
C LYS A 170 6.20 -13.79 -4.36
N GLY A 171 5.80 -13.41 -5.57
CA GLY A 171 5.07 -14.28 -6.51
C GLY A 171 3.66 -14.66 -6.04
N ARG A 172 3.13 -13.99 -5.02
CA ARG A 172 1.78 -14.20 -4.49
C ARG A 172 1.22 -12.92 -3.88
N LEU A 173 -0.10 -12.79 -3.86
CA LEU A 173 -0.76 -11.71 -3.12
C LEU A 173 -0.55 -11.88 -1.60
N PRO A 174 -0.45 -10.78 -0.84
CA PRO A 174 -0.32 -10.84 0.61
C PRO A 174 -1.62 -11.35 1.26
N ASN A 175 -1.56 -12.02 2.40
CA ASN A 175 -2.78 -12.44 3.11
C ASN A 175 -3.46 -11.26 3.82
N TYR A 176 -2.70 -10.20 4.08
CA TYR A 176 -3.13 -8.98 4.72
C TYR A 176 -2.25 -7.80 4.27
N VAL A 177 -2.80 -6.59 4.30
CA VAL A 177 -2.05 -5.35 4.10
C VAL A 177 -2.37 -4.37 5.22
N THR A 178 -1.34 -3.68 5.70
CA THR A 178 -1.49 -2.55 6.62
C THR A 178 -1.70 -1.26 5.85
N VAL A 179 -2.77 -0.56 6.19
CA VAL A 179 -3.13 0.77 5.71
C VAL A 179 -2.66 1.80 6.73
N PRO A 180 -1.79 2.76 6.35
CA PRO A 180 -1.33 3.78 7.28
C PRO A 180 -2.47 4.76 7.62
N SER A 181 -2.45 5.31 8.83
CA SER A 181 -3.34 6.41 9.19
C SER A 181 -2.81 7.72 8.60
N ASN A 182 -3.72 8.55 8.07
CA ASN A 182 -3.40 9.85 7.47
C ASN A 182 -4.45 10.86 7.92
N GLY A 183 -4.08 11.63 8.94
CA GLY A 183 -4.82 12.81 9.41
C GLY A 183 -6.08 12.52 10.18
N GLY A 184 -5.98 12.04 11.43
CA GLY A 184 -7.07 12.09 12.41
C GLY A 184 -7.00 10.95 13.43
N ASN A 185 -6.41 11.23 14.58
CA ASN A 185 -6.50 10.45 15.83
C ASN A 185 -6.40 8.92 15.66
N GLY A 186 -5.38 8.44 14.94
CA GLY A 186 -4.75 7.19 15.33
C GLY A 186 -4.01 7.47 16.63
N GLY A 187 -4.18 6.61 17.64
CA GLY A 187 -3.75 6.82 19.03
C GLY A 187 -2.51 7.69 19.15
N SER A 188 -2.60 8.74 19.97
CA SER A 188 -1.46 9.55 20.38
C SER A 188 -0.48 8.63 21.11
N GLY A 189 0.42 8.01 20.35
CA GLY A 189 1.74 7.64 20.82
C GLY A 189 2.48 8.92 21.18
N THR A 190 2.06 9.58 22.25
CA THR A 190 2.73 10.74 22.85
C THR A 190 4.02 10.24 23.48
N THR A 191 4.97 10.04 22.59
CA THR A 191 6.39 9.95 22.85
C THR A 191 7.00 10.98 21.90
N ASN A 192 7.64 12.00 22.44
CA ASN A 192 8.41 12.99 21.67
C ASN A 192 9.55 12.33 20.84
N PHE A 193 9.92 11.09 21.16
CA PHE A 193 10.82 10.21 20.44
C PHE A 193 10.06 9.32 19.47
N GLY A 194 10.09 9.77 18.22
CA GLY A 194 9.66 8.97 17.07
C GLY A 194 9.42 9.84 15.86
N LYS A 195 9.08 11.12 16.00
CA LYS A 195 8.69 12.01 14.89
C LYS A 195 7.71 11.32 13.90
N GLY A 196 6.80 10.48 14.41
CA GLY A 196 5.86 9.70 13.60
C GLY A 196 6.38 8.36 13.03
N GLN A 197 7.63 7.96 13.29
CA GLN A 197 8.22 6.69 12.85
C GLN A 197 7.64 5.45 13.54
N LEU A 198 7.00 5.63 14.71
CA LEU A 198 6.40 4.56 15.50
C LEU A 198 4.86 4.58 15.46
N ASN A 199 4.28 5.26 14.48
CA ASN A 199 2.84 5.26 14.25
C ASN A 199 2.47 4.18 13.24
N GLY A 200 1.34 3.49 13.47
CA GLY A 200 0.83 2.45 12.58
C GLY A 200 1.60 1.12 12.66
N LEU A 201 2.28 0.84 13.77
CA LEU A 201 2.89 -0.46 14.02
C LEU A 201 1.78 -1.52 14.08
N GLN A 202 1.86 -2.57 13.26
CA GLN A 202 0.89 -3.67 13.27
C GLN A 202 1.54 -5.03 12.97
N GLY A 203 0.99 -6.09 13.54
CA GLY A 203 1.46 -7.47 13.36
C GLY A 203 2.94 -7.66 13.73
N ILE A 204 3.56 -8.69 13.14
CA ILE A 204 4.98 -9.00 13.38
C ILE A 204 5.91 -7.92 12.81
N GLU A 205 5.54 -7.32 11.67
CA GLU A 205 6.32 -6.26 11.02
C GLU A 205 6.45 -5.03 11.94
N GLY A 206 5.38 -4.65 12.64
CA GLY A 206 5.42 -3.55 13.61
C GLY A 206 6.33 -3.83 14.80
N LEU A 207 6.41 -5.08 15.27
CA LEU A 207 7.39 -5.48 16.28
C LEU A 207 8.82 -5.34 15.77
N GLN A 208 9.09 -5.74 14.52
CA GLN A 208 10.41 -5.58 13.91
C GLN A 208 10.82 -4.11 13.77
N ILE A 209 9.88 -3.24 13.37
CA ILE A 209 10.10 -1.80 13.27
C ILE A 209 10.40 -1.19 14.65
N LEU A 210 9.62 -1.54 15.66
CA LEU A 210 9.86 -1.09 17.02
C LEU A 210 11.22 -1.55 17.53
N ALA A 211 11.58 -2.81 17.28
CA ALA A 211 12.85 -3.35 17.71
C ALA A 211 14.03 -2.63 17.05
N ALA A 212 13.97 -2.41 15.73
CA ALA A 212 14.99 -1.64 15.01
C ALA A 212 15.09 -0.19 15.52
N TYR A 213 13.96 0.43 15.87
CA TYR A 213 13.95 1.76 16.46
C TYR A 213 14.61 1.79 17.83
N ILE A 214 14.26 0.85 18.72
CA ILE A 214 14.86 0.70 20.06
C ILE A 214 16.37 0.52 19.91
N ASN A 215 16.82 -0.41 19.06
CA ASN A 215 18.23 -0.66 18.83
C ASN A 215 18.98 0.59 18.35
N LYS A 216 18.35 1.41 17.51
CA LYS A 216 18.97 2.63 16.96
C LYS A 216 18.96 3.80 17.93
N ASN A 217 17.90 4.01 18.70
CA ASN A 217 17.65 5.26 19.40
C ASN A 217 17.66 5.13 20.93
N LEU A 218 17.44 3.93 21.47
CA LEU A 218 17.44 3.67 22.90
C LEU A 218 18.60 2.74 23.28
N ASN A 219 18.93 2.70 24.57
CA ASN A 219 19.87 1.69 25.07
C ASN A 219 19.54 1.26 26.50
N HIS A 220 19.88 0.02 26.83
CA HIS A 220 19.77 -0.46 28.21
C HIS A 220 20.93 0.06 29.06
N GLN A 221 20.67 0.51 30.28
CA GLN A 221 21.70 0.89 31.26
C GLN A 221 21.22 0.56 32.68
N TYR A 222 22.11 0.01 33.51
CA TYR A 222 21.78 -0.31 34.90
C TYR A 222 21.53 0.98 35.69
N GLY A 223 20.43 1.03 36.45
CA GLY A 223 20.03 2.21 37.21
C GLY A 223 19.55 3.40 36.37
N ALA A 224 19.30 3.20 35.06
CA ALA A 224 18.67 4.20 34.22
C ALA A 224 17.16 4.28 34.49
N ALA A 225 16.40 4.94 33.62
CA ALA A 225 14.98 5.15 33.85
C ALA A 225 14.21 3.83 34.01
N THR A 226 13.36 3.79 35.03
CA THR A 226 12.45 2.68 35.37
C THR A 226 11.02 2.90 34.87
N THR A 227 10.73 4.06 34.26
CA THR A 227 9.41 4.42 33.72
C THR A 227 9.47 4.74 32.24
N ALA A 228 8.33 4.64 31.55
CA ALA A 228 8.22 4.99 30.14
C ALA A 228 8.64 6.44 29.88
N GLU A 229 8.19 7.38 30.73
CA GLU A 229 8.50 8.82 30.61
C GLU A 229 9.98 9.11 30.84
N GLY A 230 10.64 8.34 31.71
CA GLY A 230 12.07 8.48 31.94
C GLY A 230 12.90 7.99 30.76
N VAL A 231 12.52 6.85 30.15
CA VAL A 231 13.15 6.35 28.92
C VAL A 231 12.94 7.35 27.79
N GLU A 232 11.72 7.86 27.67
CA GLU A 232 11.34 8.85 26.69
C GLU A 232 12.19 10.13 26.78
N ARG A 233 12.49 10.58 28.00
CA ARG A 233 13.28 11.80 28.22
C ARG A 233 14.77 11.63 27.97
N THR A 234 15.30 10.42 28.14
CA THR A 234 16.76 10.20 28.24
C THR A 234 17.34 9.32 27.15
N GLY A 235 16.52 8.54 26.44
CA GLY A 235 16.98 7.48 25.55
C GLY A 235 17.58 6.27 26.27
N LEU A 236 17.58 6.25 27.60
CA LEU A 236 18.20 5.21 28.43
C LEU A 236 17.17 4.64 29.39
N GLY A 237 17.12 3.32 29.50
CA GLY A 237 16.25 2.64 30.45
C GLY A 237 16.85 1.36 30.98
N ASP A 238 16.34 0.92 32.12
CA ASP A 238 16.54 -0.45 32.55
C ASP A 238 15.39 -1.35 32.03
N CYS A 239 15.33 -2.60 32.48
CA CYS A 239 14.29 -3.53 32.04
C CYS A 239 12.87 -3.11 32.46
N TRP A 240 12.71 -2.31 33.53
CA TRP A 240 11.43 -1.75 33.93
C TRP A 240 11.01 -0.65 32.96
N GLY A 241 11.88 0.33 32.75
CA GLY A 241 11.58 1.49 31.91
C GLY A 241 11.39 1.13 30.45
N LEU A 242 12.28 0.31 29.89
CA LEU A 242 12.19 -0.11 28.49
C LEU A 242 10.94 -0.96 28.23
N SER A 243 10.54 -1.80 29.18
CA SER A 243 9.30 -2.58 29.08
C SER A 243 8.06 -1.72 29.17
N ALA A 244 8.03 -0.76 30.10
CA ALA A 244 6.93 0.18 30.22
C ALA A 244 6.78 1.05 28.95
N TRP A 245 7.91 1.54 28.43
CA TRP A 245 7.95 2.33 27.21
C TRP A 245 7.48 1.53 25.99
N ALA A 246 8.02 0.33 25.78
CA ALA A 246 7.65 -0.52 24.65
C ALA A 246 6.18 -0.96 24.72
N ALA A 247 5.69 -1.31 25.91
CA ALA A 247 4.27 -1.65 26.12
C ALA A 247 3.37 -0.44 25.80
N LYS A 248 3.74 0.77 26.21
CA LYS A 248 3.01 2.00 25.87
C LYS A 248 2.97 2.21 24.36
N VAL A 249 4.12 2.17 23.67
CA VAL A 249 4.17 2.36 22.22
C VAL A 249 3.32 1.32 21.48
N LEU A 250 3.41 0.04 21.87
CA LEU A 250 2.62 -1.02 21.25
C LEU A 250 1.12 -0.86 21.54
N TYR A 251 0.76 -0.56 22.79
CA TYR A 251 -0.64 -0.33 23.15
C TYR A 251 -1.24 0.88 22.42
N ASP A 252 -0.50 1.98 22.31
CA ASP A 252 -0.92 3.17 21.55
C ASP A 252 -1.11 2.87 20.05
N ASN A 253 -0.46 1.82 19.54
CA ASN A 253 -0.63 1.30 18.18
C ASN A 253 -1.72 0.20 18.06
N GLY A 254 -2.47 -0.07 19.13
CA GLY A 254 -3.60 -0.98 19.13
C GLY A 254 -3.25 -2.46 19.32
N TYR A 255 -2.04 -2.77 19.81
CA TYR A 255 -1.73 -4.13 20.24
C TYR A 255 -2.29 -4.41 21.63
N THR A 256 -2.89 -5.58 21.81
CA THR A 256 -3.06 -6.16 23.15
C THR A 256 -1.70 -6.64 23.66
N VAL A 257 -1.24 -6.09 24.79
CA VAL A 257 0.07 -6.38 25.37
C VAL A 257 -0.03 -6.67 26.86
N ARG A 258 0.95 -7.39 27.40
CA ARG A 258 1.13 -7.54 28.85
C ARG A 258 2.60 -7.40 29.21
N ILE A 259 2.86 -6.73 30.33
CA ILE A 259 4.20 -6.71 30.93
C ILE A 259 4.29 -7.94 31.82
N VAL A 260 5.34 -8.73 31.62
CA VAL A 260 5.62 -9.95 32.38
C VAL A 260 6.96 -9.82 33.09
N GLN A 261 7.14 -10.64 34.11
CA GLN A 261 8.35 -10.68 34.92
C GLN A 261 8.80 -12.14 35.13
N GLY A 262 10.10 -12.33 35.25
CA GLY A 262 10.75 -13.61 35.48
C GLY A 262 12.17 -13.44 36.00
N ALA A 263 12.76 -14.49 36.55
CA ALA A 263 14.18 -14.50 36.91
C ALA A 263 15.02 -14.90 35.67
N SER A 264 16.13 -14.20 35.46
CA SER A 264 17.23 -14.58 34.56
C SER A 264 18.51 -14.80 35.37
N VAL A 265 19.60 -15.21 34.71
CA VAL A 265 20.92 -15.33 35.37
C VAL A 265 21.51 -13.95 35.72
N GLU A 266 21.05 -12.89 35.06
CA GLU A 266 21.51 -11.50 35.23
C GLU A 266 20.62 -10.66 36.16
N ALA A 267 19.36 -11.05 36.38
CA ALA A 267 18.43 -10.33 37.24
C ALA A 267 17.36 -11.25 37.86
N SER A 268 17.10 -11.10 39.16
CA SER A 268 16.07 -11.87 39.86
C SER A 268 14.63 -11.50 39.47
N ASN A 269 14.45 -10.36 38.79
CA ASN A 269 13.15 -9.77 38.47
C ASN A 269 13.15 -9.03 37.12
N HIS A 270 13.72 -9.66 36.09
CA HIS A 270 13.72 -9.15 34.71
C HIS A 270 12.28 -8.96 34.18
N ARG A 271 12.03 -7.82 33.51
CA ARG A 271 10.75 -7.50 32.89
C ARG A 271 10.88 -7.39 31.38
N TRP A 272 9.86 -7.87 30.69
CA TRP A 272 9.69 -7.71 29.24
C TRP A 272 8.21 -7.65 28.87
N VAL A 273 7.93 -7.48 27.58
CA VAL A 273 6.58 -7.38 27.04
C VAL A 273 6.19 -8.67 26.34
N GLN A 274 4.95 -9.10 26.48
CA GLN A 274 4.33 -10.07 25.59
C GLN A 274 3.21 -9.41 24.80
N VAL A 275 3.11 -9.73 23.52
CA VAL A 275 2.17 -9.16 22.57
C VAL A 275 1.25 -10.27 22.06
N LEU A 276 -0.06 -10.06 22.12
CA LEU A 276 -1.01 -11.03 21.60
C LEU A 276 -1.16 -10.87 20.09
N ILE A 277 -0.76 -11.89 19.34
CA ILE A 277 -0.88 -11.92 17.87
C ILE A 277 -1.49 -13.26 17.48
N ASN A 278 -2.62 -13.22 16.76
CA ASN A 278 -3.34 -14.41 16.29
C ASN A 278 -3.64 -15.42 17.42
N GLY A 279 -4.05 -14.94 18.60
CA GLY A 279 -4.37 -15.77 19.77
C GLY A 279 -3.15 -16.29 20.54
N ASN A 280 -1.92 -16.00 20.09
CA ASN A 280 -0.70 -16.46 20.74
C ASN A 280 0.07 -15.28 21.36
N TRP A 281 0.59 -15.50 22.57
CA TRP A 281 1.48 -14.54 23.22
C TRP A 281 2.90 -14.68 22.67
N ILE A 282 3.40 -13.61 22.08
CA ILE A 282 4.75 -13.53 21.51
C ILE A 282 5.59 -12.64 22.42
N ASN A 283 6.80 -13.09 22.76
CA ASN A 283 7.73 -12.27 23.53
C ASN A 283 8.21 -11.06 22.70
N PHE A 284 8.41 -9.95 23.41
CA PHE A 284 9.08 -8.75 22.94
C PHE A 284 9.96 -8.23 24.09
N ASP A 285 11.26 -8.50 24.04
CA ASP A 285 12.21 -8.04 25.06
C ASP A 285 12.94 -6.78 24.60
N PRO A 286 12.50 -5.58 25.04
CA PRO A 286 13.11 -4.34 24.60
C PRO A 286 14.52 -4.16 25.17
N SER A 287 14.90 -4.86 26.24
CA SER A 287 16.25 -4.76 26.80
C SER A 287 17.25 -5.43 25.88
N LEU A 288 16.96 -6.67 25.46
CA LEU A 288 17.88 -7.48 24.65
C LEU A 288 18.03 -6.98 23.21
N VAL A 289 17.03 -6.25 22.72
CA VAL A 289 17.07 -5.55 21.43
C VAL A 289 18.05 -4.37 21.43
N THR A 290 18.43 -3.83 22.59
CA THR A 290 19.36 -2.69 22.65
C THR A 290 20.79 -3.09 22.28
N ARG A 291 21.60 -2.08 21.91
CA ARG A 291 23.01 -2.30 21.55
C ARG A 291 23.85 -2.88 22.68
N LYS A 292 23.51 -2.58 23.95
CA LYS A 292 24.19 -3.16 25.12
C LYS A 292 24.25 -4.69 25.09
N TYR A 293 23.21 -5.34 24.56
CA TYR A 293 23.12 -6.81 24.48
C TYR A 293 23.28 -7.34 23.04
N GLY A 294 23.85 -6.54 22.15
CA GLY A 294 24.16 -6.95 20.78
C GLY A 294 22.98 -6.92 19.81
N GLY A 295 21.83 -6.36 20.18
CA GLY A 295 20.69 -6.23 19.28
C GLY A 295 20.01 -7.56 18.94
N GLN A 296 19.70 -8.35 19.97
CA GLN A 296 19.06 -9.65 19.80
C GLN A 296 17.69 -9.54 19.10
N PRO A 297 17.19 -10.62 18.45
CA PRO A 297 15.83 -10.66 17.94
C PRO A 297 14.82 -10.36 19.05
N TYR A 298 13.79 -9.56 18.74
CA TYR A 298 12.83 -9.07 19.74
C TYR A 298 12.13 -10.20 20.53
N TYR A 299 11.95 -11.36 19.92
CA TYR A 299 11.27 -12.50 20.54
C TYR A 299 12.16 -13.30 21.50
N HIS A 300 13.46 -13.02 21.52
CA HIS A 300 14.37 -13.63 22.48
C HIS A 300 14.13 -13.05 23.88
N THR A 301 14.21 -13.89 24.91
CA THR A 301 14.13 -13.50 26.32
C THR A 301 15.14 -14.33 27.11
N CYS A 302 15.74 -13.73 28.14
CA CYS A 302 16.65 -14.41 29.06
C CYS A 302 15.93 -14.99 30.30
N ALA A 303 14.60 -14.85 30.38
CA ALA A 303 13.80 -15.28 31.53
C ALA A 303 12.51 -16.01 31.11
N SER A 304 12.02 -16.85 32.00
CA SER A 304 10.70 -17.50 31.90
C SER A 304 9.66 -16.74 32.70
N VAL A 305 8.43 -16.63 32.18
CA VAL A 305 7.35 -15.89 32.85
C VAL A 305 7.03 -16.54 34.19
N SER A 306 7.20 -15.80 35.28
CA SER A 306 6.72 -16.19 36.62
C SER A 306 5.55 -15.33 37.08
N LYS A 307 5.38 -14.12 36.54
CA LYS A 307 4.31 -13.20 36.92
C LYS A 307 3.87 -12.29 35.78
N ILE A 308 2.56 -12.05 35.66
CA ILE A 308 2.01 -10.96 34.83
C ILE A 308 1.89 -9.71 35.72
N ILE A 309 2.48 -8.60 35.27
CA ILE A 309 2.52 -7.34 36.02
C ILE A 309 1.35 -6.44 35.64
N ALA A 310 1.08 -6.31 34.34
CA ALA A 310 -0.01 -5.50 33.81
C ALA A 310 -0.44 -6.03 32.44
N THR A 311 -1.71 -5.86 32.10
CA THR A 311 -2.27 -6.20 30.78
C THR A 311 -3.00 -4.98 30.25
N TYR A 312 -2.77 -4.67 28.98
CA TYR A 312 -3.37 -3.57 28.23
C TYR A 312 -4.05 -4.16 27.01
N THR A 313 -5.35 -3.91 26.85
CA THR A 313 -6.23 -4.52 25.84
C THR A 313 -6.94 -3.46 25.03
#